data_AF-A0A527GU03-F1
#
_entry.id   AF-A0A527GU03-F1
#
_cell.length_a   1.000
_cell.length_b   1.000
_cell.length_c   1.000
_cell.angle_alpha   90.00
_cell.angle_beta   90.00
_cell.angle_gamma   90.00
#
_symmetry.space_group_name_H-M   'P 1'
#
loop_
_entity.id
_entity.type
_entity.pdbx_description
1 polymer ?
#
loop_
_entity_poly.entity_id
_entity_poly.type
_entity_poly.pdbx_seq_one_letter_code
_entity_poly.pdbx_strand_id
1 'polypeptide(L)'
;RVVVDTADTDTGPHCMGTFASRGTHRAGNAVIQAAREARQVMLEVAAEELEVNASDLETDGQGNILVKGAPQKSISIFDVALSAHFKRGRSISGRGMFLIPRSYPEKETGAMKPSTCYAHACTVAEVEVDDETGEVTVLTVKNVFEIGRALNP
;
A
#
# COMPACT_ATOMS: atom_id res chain seq x y z
N ARG A 1 12.09 10.26 0.58
CA ARG A 1 12.75 9.29 -0.32
C ARG A 1 12.35 7.88 0.13
N VAL A 2 12.00 6.99 -0.80
CA VAL A 2 11.67 5.59 -0.51
C VAL A 2 12.66 4.72 -1.27
N VAL A 3 13.25 3.73 -0.60
CA VAL A 3 14.06 2.67 -1.21
C VAL A 3 13.29 1.38 -1.00
N VAL A 4 13.16 0.58 -2.05
CA VAL A 4 12.44 -0.69 -1.98
C VAL A 4 13.44 -1.80 -2.20
N ASP A 5 13.53 -2.71 -1.22
CA ASP A 5 14.21 -4.00 -1.34
C ASP A 5 13.13 -5.08 -1.54
N THR A 6 13.28 -5.91 -2.57
CA THR A 6 12.23 -6.86 -2.98
C THR A 6 12.83 -8.18 -3.43
N ALA A 7 12.07 -9.27 -3.21
CA ALA A 7 12.36 -10.61 -3.70
C ALA A 7 13.67 -11.24 -3.16
N ASP A 8 14.15 -10.77 -2.00
CA ASP A 8 15.21 -11.39 -1.24
C ASP A 8 14.62 -12.13 -0.01
N THR A 9 14.87 -13.43 0.09
CA THR A 9 14.39 -14.27 1.21
C THR A 9 15.26 -14.15 2.45
N ASP A 10 16.47 -13.61 2.35
CA ASP A 10 17.37 -13.37 3.48
C ASP A 10 16.96 -12.11 4.25
N THR A 11 16.41 -11.10 3.57
CA THR A 11 16.01 -9.82 4.17
C THR A 11 14.50 -9.62 4.27
N GLY A 12 13.73 -10.25 3.37
CA GLY A 12 12.29 -10.05 3.24
C GLY A 12 11.43 -10.99 4.10
N PRO A 13 10.23 -10.55 4.53
CA PRO A 13 9.27 -11.45 5.17
C PRO A 13 8.70 -12.45 4.16
N HIS A 14 8.26 -13.61 4.65
CA HIS A 14 7.61 -14.61 3.81
C HIS A 14 6.42 -14.01 3.04
N CYS A 15 6.47 -14.13 1.71
CA CYS A 15 5.37 -13.80 0.81
C CYS A 15 5.00 -15.04 0.01
N MET A 16 3.70 -15.33 -0.09
CA MET A 16 3.21 -16.48 -0.86
C MET A 16 3.52 -16.37 -2.37
N GLY A 17 3.86 -15.17 -2.86
CA GLY A 17 4.23 -14.92 -4.26
C GLY A 17 3.25 -14.00 -5.01
N THR A 18 3.65 -13.68 -6.24
CA THR A 18 2.93 -12.78 -7.15
C THR A 18 2.07 -13.57 -8.12
N PHE A 19 0.79 -13.75 -7.76
CA PHE A 19 -0.23 -14.41 -8.57
C PHE A 19 -1.62 -13.87 -8.24
N ALA A 20 -2.64 -14.25 -9.02
CA ALA A 20 -4.05 -13.85 -8.81
C ALA A 20 -4.28 -12.33 -8.68
N SER A 21 -3.44 -11.52 -9.35
CA SER A 21 -3.48 -10.05 -9.28
C SER A 21 -3.48 -9.48 -7.86
N ARG A 22 -2.94 -10.24 -6.89
CA ARG A 22 -3.09 -9.95 -5.46
C ARG A 22 -2.08 -8.94 -4.92
N GLY A 23 -0.98 -8.69 -5.65
CA GLY A 23 0.18 -7.95 -5.16
C GLY A 23 -0.19 -6.61 -4.54
N THR A 24 -0.87 -5.74 -5.31
CA THR A 24 -1.30 -4.42 -4.86
C THR A 24 -2.20 -4.49 -3.63
N HIS A 25 -3.19 -5.39 -3.63
CA HIS A 25 -4.14 -5.51 -2.52
C HIS A 25 -3.50 -6.11 -1.26
N ARG A 26 -2.67 -7.15 -1.40
CA ARG A 26 -2.10 -7.88 -0.25
C ARG A 26 -0.86 -7.22 0.29
N ALA A 27 0.16 -7.05 -0.55
CA ALA A 27 1.40 -6.41 -0.15
C ALA A 27 1.17 -4.92 0.16
N GLY A 28 0.34 -4.22 -0.62
CA GLY A 28 0.02 -2.81 -0.35
C GLY A 28 -0.63 -2.59 1.03
N ASN A 29 -1.60 -3.41 1.42
CA ASN A 29 -2.18 -3.31 2.77
C ASN A 29 -1.18 -3.69 3.88
N ALA A 30 -0.30 -4.66 3.65
CA ALA A 30 0.78 -4.98 4.59
C ALA A 30 1.76 -3.81 4.76
N VAL A 31 2.17 -3.17 3.65
CA VAL A 31 3.02 -1.97 3.66
C VAL A 31 2.33 -0.81 4.37
N ILE A 32 1.02 -0.60 4.16
CA ILE A 32 0.25 0.42 4.88
C ILE A 32 0.31 0.20 6.39
N GLN A 33 0.15 -1.05 6.83
CA GLN A 33 0.23 -1.38 8.26
C GLN A 33 1.62 -1.13 8.83
N ALA A 34 2.67 -1.60 8.14
CA ALA A 34 4.06 -1.38 8.54
C ALA A 34 4.40 0.11 8.62
N ALA A 35 3.97 0.90 7.62
CA ALA A 35 4.17 2.34 7.59
C ALA A 35 3.42 3.06 8.73
N ARG A 36 2.22 2.59 9.09
CA ARG A 36 1.45 3.14 10.23
C ARG A 36 2.16 2.89 11.56
N GLU A 37 2.67 1.68 11.78
CA GLU A 37 3.43 1.35 13.00
C GLU A 37 4.72 2.18 13.08
N ALA A 38 5.50 2.25 12.00
CA ALA A 38 6.71 3.08 11.95
C ALA A 38 6.40 4.57 12.18
N ARG A 39 5.30 5.07 11.59
CA ARG A 39 4.83 6.45 11.80
C ARG A 39 4.44 6.70 13.24
N GLN A 40 3.83 5.74 13.92
CA GLN A 40 3.44 5.88 15.32
C GLN A 40 4.69 6.05 16.22
N VAL A 41 5.71 5.21 16.04
CA VAL A 41 7.00 5.34 16.74
C VAL A 41 7.64 6.70 16.48
N MET A 42 7.64 7.14 15.22
CA MET A 42 8.18 8.44 14.83
C MET A 42 7.46 9.62 15.50
N LEU A 43 6.12 9.58 15.55
CA LEU A 43 5.33 10.62 16.20
C LEU A 43 5.51 10.65 17.72
N GLU A 44 5.68 9.50 18.36
CA GLU A 44 5.96 9.44 19.80
C GLU A 44 7.31 10.09 20.13
N VAL A 45 8.35 9.82 19.34
CA VAL A 45 9.65 10.48 19.53
C VAL A 45 9.54 11.99 19.27
N ALA A 46 8.82 12.41 18.23
CA ALA A 46 8.61 13.83 17.95
C ALA A 46 7.83 14.53 19.08
N ALA A 47 6.85 13.85 19.67
CA ALA A 47 6.07 14.34 20.79
C ALA A 47 6.93 14.56 22.04
N GLU A 48 7.87 13.65 22.31
CA GLU A 48 8.84 13.80 23.39
C GLU A 48 9.83 14.96 23.16
N GLU A 49 10.23 15.25 21.92
CA GLU A 49 11.13 16.38 21.61
C GLU A 49 10.41 17.74 21.62
N LEU A 50 9.13 17.76 21.24
CA LEU A 50 8.33 18.99 21.19
C LEU A 50 7.51 19.24 22.46
N GLU A 51 7.56 18.32 23.43
CA GLU A 51 6.82 18.36 24.69
C GLU A 51 5.29 18.51 24.49
N VAL A 52 4.74 17.73 23.55
CA VAL A 52 3.30 17.70 23.22
C VAL A 52 2.77 16.27 23.19
N ASN A 53 1.46 16.08 23.01
CA ASN A 53 0.91 14.75 22.76
C ASN A 53 1.12 14.34 21.30
N ALA A 54 1.43 13.07 21.05
CA ALA A 54 1.57 12.55 19.69
C ALA A 54 0.27 12.68 18.84
N SER A 55 -0.90 12.71 19.49
CA SER A 55 -2.20 12.95 18.83
C SER A 55 -2.32 14.35 18.25
N ASP A 56 -1.55 15.31 18.76
CA ASP A 56 -1.57 16.72 18.37
C ASP A 56 -0.57 16.99 17.24
N LEU A 57 0.13 15.97 16.75
CA LEU A 57 1.10 16.06 15.67
C LEU A 57 0.53 15.62 14.33
N GLU A 58 1.02 16.26 13.27
CA GLU A 58 0.79 15.86 11.89
C GLU A 58 2.05 16.02 11.04
N THR A 59 2.07 15.36 9.89
CA THR A 59 3.19 15.42 8.93
C THR A 59 2.80 16.35 7.78
N ASP A 60 3.68 17.25 7.37
CA ASP A 60 3.45 18.14 6.21
C ASP A 60 3.55 17.43 4.84
N GLY A 61 4.10 16.22 4.82
CA GLY A 61 4.40 15.48 3.60
C GLY A 61 5.66 15.97 2.86
N GLN A 62 6.35 16.99 3.39
CA GLN A 62 7.56 17.59 2.84
C GLN A 62 8.82 17.27 3.67
N GLY A 63 8.65 16.66 4.83
CA GLY A 63 9.76 16.15 5.65
C GLY A 63 9.72 16.62 7.10
N ASN A 64 8.67 17.31 7.54
CA ASN A 64 8.54 17.80 8.91
C ASN A 64 7.31 17.23 9.60
N ILE A 65 7.40 17.21 10.93
CA ILE A 65 6.32 16.91 11.86
C ILE A 65 6.01 18.21 12.60
N LEU A 66 4.75 18.60 12.63
CA LEU A 66 4.28 19.87 13.18
C LEU A 66 3.11 19.68 14.15
N VAL A 67 2.99 20.62 15.08
CA VAL A 67 1.86 20.68 16.00
C VAL A 67 0.64 21.26 15.28
N LYS A 68 -0.49 20.56 15.34
CA LYS A 68 -1.76 21.00 14.77
C LYS A 68 -2.14 22.38 15.31
N GLY A 69 -2.44 23.31 14.40
CA GLY A 69 -2.79 24.68 14.76
C GLY A 69 -1.61 25.57 15.18
N ALA A 70 -0.38 25.03 15.27
CA ALA A 70 0.83 25.81 15.50
C ALA A 70 1.99 25.33 14.59
N PRO A 71 1.91 25.53 13.26
CA PRO A 71 2.91 25.03 12.30
C PRO A 71 4.35 25.50 12.56
N GLN A 72 4.51 26.64 13.24
CA GLN A 72 5.80 27.17 13.68
C GLN A 72 6.50 26.28 14.73
N LYS A 73 5.76 25.40 15.40
CA LYS A 73 6.31 24.34 16.25
C LYS A 73 6.42 23.07 15.42
N SER A 74 7.60 22.89 14.83
CA SER A 74 7.90 21.75 13.97
C SER A 74 9.29 21.17 14.24
N ILE A 75 9.47 19.91 13.89
CA ILE A 75 10.75 19.20 13.90
C ILE A 75 10.90 18.41 12.60
N SER A 76 12.11 18.34 12.05
CA SER A 76 12.35 17.56 10.83
C SER A 76 12.32 16.06 11.14
N ILE A 77 11.90 15.23 10.18
CA ILE A 77 11.96 13.77 10.31
C ILE A 77 13.40 13.29 10.54
N PHE A 78 14.39 14.00 10.00
CA PHE A 78 15.80 13.69 10.21
C PHE A 78 16.22 13.87 11.67
N ASP A 79 15.85 15.00 12.28
CA ASP A 79 16.15 15.26 13.69
C ASP A 79 15.41 14.30 14.63
N VAL A 80 14.18 13.90 14.27
CA VAL A 80 13.44 12.87 14.99
C VAL A 80 14.13 11.52 14.90
N ALA A 81 14.66 11.14 13.73
CA ALA A 81 15.42 9.90 13.58
C ALA A 81 16.71 9.91 14.41
N LEU A 82 17.42 11.04 14.44
CA LEU A 82 18.60 11.22 15.30
C LEU A 82 18.23 11.14 16.78
N SER A 83 17.17 11.81 17.22
CA SER A 83 16.70 11.72 18.62
C SER A 83 16.31 10.29 18.98
N ALA A 84 15.53 9.62 18.12
CA ALA A 84 15.12 8.24 18.32
C ALA A 84 16.33 7.35 18.60
N HIS A 85 17.38 7.45 17.78
CA HIS A 85 18.57 6.61 17.90
C HIS A 85 19.47 7.02 19.08
N PHE A 86 19.88 8.28 19.14
CA PHE A 86 20.95 8.73 20.05
C PHE A 86 20.46 9.18 21.43
N LYS A 87 19.21 9.62 21.56
CA LYS A 87 18.64 10.08 22.84
C LYS A 87 17.72 9.05 23.47
N ARG A 88 16.89 8.39 22.66
CA ARG A 88 15.81 7.51 23.15
C ARG A 88 16.13 6.02 23.05
N GLY A 89 17.16 5.62 22.30
CA GLY A 89 17.50 4.21 22.08
C GLY A 89 16.39 3.42 21.37
N ARG A 90 15.61 4.08 20.51
CA ARG A 90 14.46 3.52 19.77
C ARG A 90 14.78 3.40 18.29
N SER A 91 14.34 2.30 17.69
CA SER A 91 14.36 2.13 16.23
C SER A 91 13.01 2.51 15.64
N ILE A 92 13.01 3.38 14.63
CA ILE A 92 11.81 3.70 13.85
C ILE A 92 11.62 2.59 12.83
N SER A 93 10.85 1.56 13.21
CA SER A 93 10.52 0.44 12.35
C SER A 93 9.05 0.04 12.55
N GLY A 94 8.51 -0.68 11.58
CA GLY A 94 7.14 -1.18 11.62
C GLY A 94 7.01 -2.46 10.82
N ARG A 95 6.03 -3.27 11.20
CA ARG A 95 5.74 -4.57 10.60
C ARG A 95 4.27 -4.61 10.16
N GLY A 96 4.00 -5.40 9.14
CA GLY A 96 2.66 -5.46 8.57
C GLY A 96 2.35 -6.82 7.97
N MET A 97 1.12 -7.26 8.20
CA MET A 97 0.57 -8.50 7.68
C MET A 97 -0.90 -8.28 7.32
N PHE A 98 -1.23 -8.47 6.05
CA PHE A 98 -2.61 -8.41 5.60
C PHE A 98 -3.12 -9.81 5.24
N LEU A 99 -3.62 -10.50 6.26
CA LEU A 99 -4.24 -11.82 6.14
C LEU A 99 -5.75 -11.67 5.97
N ILE A 100 -6.30 -12.40 5.00
CA ILE A 100 -7.75 -12.62 4.97
C ILE A 100 -7.97 -14.09 5.32
N PRO A 101 -8.88 -14.38 6.27
CA PRO A 101 -9.23 -15.74 6.62
C PRO A 101 -9.61 -16.56 5.38
N ARG A 102 -9.11 -17.79 5.32
CA ARG A 102 -9.43 -18.70 4.22
C ARG A 102 -10.92 -19.05 4.28
N SER A 103 -11.62 -18.86 3.17
CA SER A 103 -12.96 -19.40 2.98
C SER A 103 -12.86 -20.81 2.40
N TYR A 104 -13.51 -21.76 3.05
CA TYR A 104 -13.66 -23.12 2.54
C TYR A 104 -15.04 -23.24 1.87
N PRO A 105 -15.15 -24.02 0.77
CA PRO A 105 -16.45 -24.32 0.18
C PRO A 105 -17.32 -25.11 1.15
N GLU A 106 -18.57 -24.68 1.29
CA GLU A 106 -19.63 -25.47 1.92
C GLU A 106 -19.78 -26.81 1.19
N LYS A 107 -19.91 -27.92 1.92
CA LYS A 107 -19.87 -29.26 1.32
C LYS A 107 -21.05 -29.53 0.41
N GLU A 108 -22.23 -29.07 0.80
CA GLU A 108 -23.50 -29.35 0.14
C GLU A 108 -23.76 -28.39 -1.03
N THR A 109 -23.38 -27.12 -0.89
CA THR A 109 -23.72 -26.05 -1.84
C THR A 109 -22.54 -25.62 -2.71
N GLY A 110 -21.30 -25.91 -2.29
CA GLY A 110 -20.08 -25.36 -2.89
C GLY A 110 -19.88 -23.87 -2.65
N ALA A 111 -20.76 -23.22 -1.86
CA ALA A 111 -20.68 -21.78 -1.63
C ALA A 111 -19.39 -21.41 -0.88
N MET A 112 -18.71 -20.37 -1.36
CA MET A 112 -17.51 -19.82 -0.74
C MET A 112 -17.32 -18.35 -1.08
N LYS A 113 -16.43 -17.69 -0.33
CA LYS A 113 -15.94 -16.33 -0.59
C LYS A 113 -14.45 -16.38 -0.94
N PRO A 114 -14.08 -16.74 -2.18
CA PRO A 114 -12.69 -16.98 -2.56
C PRO A 114 -11.88 -15.68 -2.67
N SER A 115 -12.56 -14.56 -2.96
CA SER A 115 -11.95 -13.28 -3.27
C SER A 115 -12.43 -12.20 -2.32
N THR A 116 -11.56 -11.22 -2.03
CA THR A 116 -11.86 -10.09 -1.14
C THR A 116 -12.29 -8.84 -1.87
N CYS A 117 -12.02 -8.78 -3.16
CA CYS A 117 -12.38 -7.70 -4.07
C CYS A 117 -12.45 -8.27 -5.49
N TYR A 118 -13.22 -7.61 -6.33
CA TYR A 118 -13.41 -7.94 -7.73
C TYR A 118 -13.10 -6.70 -8.55
N ALA A 119 -12.30 -6.85 -9.60
CA ALA A 119 -12.14 -5.82 -10.61
C ALA A 119 -13.15 -6.11 -11.72
N HIS A 120 -13.80 -5.08 -12.23
CA HIS A 120 -14.73 -5.20 -13.35
C HIS A 120 -14.12 -4.53 -14.57
N ALA A 121 -14.38 -5.09 -15.75
CA ALA A 121 -13.88 -4.53 -17.01
C ALA A 121 -14.97 -4.61 -18.07
N CYS A 122 -14.99 -3.61 -18.94
CA CYS A 122 -15.75 -3.61 -20.17
C CYS A 122 -14.79 -3.30 -21.32
N THR A 123 -14.72 -4.22 -22.28
CA THR A 123 -13.88 -4.11 -23.48
C THR A 123 -14.78 -4.14 -24.70
N VAL A 124 -14.67 -3.12 -25.55
CA VAL A 124 -15.32 -3.07 -26.86
C VAL A 124 -14.23 -3.05 -27.90
N ALA A 125 -14.22 -4.03 -28.79
CA ALA A 125 -13.30 -4.09 -29.93
C ALA A 125 -14.09 -3.94 -31.23
N GLU A 126 -13.61 -3.08 -32.11
CA GLU A 126 -14.07 -2.95 -33.49
C GLU A 126 -13.06 -3.67 -34.38
N VAL A 127 -13.55 -4.57 -35.23
CA VAL A 127 -12.72 -5.39 -36.10
C VAL A 127 -13.27 -5.37 -37.52
N GLU A 128 -12.35 -5.43 -38.49
CA GLU A 128 -12.64 -5.68 -39.90
C GLU A 128 -12.20 -7.11 -40.23
N VAL A 129 -12.98 -7.79 -41.06
CA VAL A 129 -12.67 -9.15 -41.52
C VAL A 129 -12.77 -9.18 -43.03
N ASP A 130 -11.69 -9.59 -43.68
CA ASP A 130 -11.68 -9.88 -45.12
C ASP A 130 -12.43 -11.20 -45.36
N ASP A 131 -13.46 -11.17 -46.20
CA ASP A 131 -14.34 -12.30 -46.47
C ASP A 131 -13.79 -13.31 -47.49
N GLU A 132 -12.76 -12.93 -48.26
CA GLU A 132 -12.06 -13.82 -49.19
C GLU A 132 -10.88 -14.54 -48.53
N THR A 133 -10.17 -13.86 -47.63
CA THR A 133 -8.94 -14.39 -47.00
C THR A 133 -9.14 -14.83 -45.54
N GLY A 134 -10.16 -14.30 -44.87
CA GLY A 134 -10.38 -14.49 -43.42
C GLY A 134 -9.45 -13.66 -42.53
N GLU A 135 -8.68 -12.73 -43.09
CA GLU A 135 -7.78 -11.86 -42.33
C GLU A 135 -8.60 -10.92 -41.43
N VAL A 136 -8.23 -10.84 -40.14
CA VAL A 136 -8.91 -10.00 -39.14
C VAL A 136 -8.01 -8.85 -38.73
N THR A 137 -8.48 -7.63 -38.96
CA THR A 137 -7.82 -6.41 -38.50
C THR A 137 -8.56 -5.81 -37.32
N VAL A 138 -7.86 -5.57 -36.20
CA VAL A 138 -8.43 -4.85 -35.06
C VAL A 138 -8.31 -3.34 -35.33
N LEU A 139 -9.44 -2.67 -35.56
CA LEU A 139 -9.48 -1.24 -35.87
C LEU A 139 -9.37 -0.39 -34.61
N THR A 140 -10.21 -0.66 -33.62
CA THR A 140 -10.22 0.08 -32.35
C THR A 140 -10.49 -0.84 -31.16
N VAL A 141 -9.93 -0.49 -30.00
CA VAL A 141 -10.23 -1.15 -28.73
C VAL A 141 -10.49 -0.07 -27.67
N LYS A 142 -11.66 -0.12 -27.04
CA LYS A 142 -12.03 0.74 -25.91
C LYS A 142 -12.14 -0.13 -24.66
N ASN A 143 -11.34 0.18 -23.66
CA ASN A 143 -11.33 -0.52 -22.38
C ASN A 143 -11.73 0.41 -21.25
N VAL A 144 -12.62 -0.06 -20.37
CA VAL A 144 -12.98 0.61 -19.12
C VAL A 144 -12.79 -0.39 -18.00
N PHE A 145 -12.04 -0.02 -16.97
CA PHE A 145 -11.81 -0.85 -15.80
C PHE A 145 -12.31 -0.14 -14.54
N GLU A 146 -13.11 -0.85 -13.74
CA GLU A 146 -13.36 -0.51 -12.35
C GLU A 146 -12.25 -1.18 -11.51
N ILE A 147 -11.34 -0.35 -10.99
CA ILE A 147 -10.13 -0.77 -10.27
C ILE A 147 -10.10 -0.22 -8.84
N GLY A 148 -11.23 0.24 -8.32
CA GLY A 148 -11.31 1.03 -7.11
C GLY A 148 -10.57 2.36 -7.28
N ARG A 149 -9.35 2.44 -6.74
CA ARG A 149 -8.50 3.63 -6.81
C ARG A 149 -7.24 3.33 -7.60
N ALA A 150 -7.05 4.05 -8.71
CA ALA A 150 -5.77 4.09 -9.39
C ALA A 150 -4.69 4.67 -8.45
N LEU A 151 -3.72 3.84 -8.06
CA LEU A 151 -2.60 4.28 -7.23
C LEU A 151 -1.58 5.08 -8.07
N ASN A 152 -1.47 4.73 -9.35
CA ASN A 152 -0.64 5.39 -10.36
C ASN A 152 -1.38 5.32 -11.71
N PRO A 153 -2.19 6.35 -12.06
CA PRO A 153 -2.99 6.39 -13.29
C PRO A 153 -2.20 6.76 -14.54
#